data_AF-A0A2E3DHM8-F1
#
_entry.id   AF-A0A2E3DHM8-F1
#
_cell.length_a   1.000
_cell.length_b   1.000
_cell.length_c   1.000
_cell.angle_alpha   90.00
_cell.angle_beta   90.00
_cell.angle_gamma   90.00
#
_symmetry.space_group_name_H-M   'P 1'
#
loop_
_entity.id
_entity.type
_entity.pdbx_description
1 polymer ?
#
loop_
_entity_poly.entity_id
_entity_poly.type
_entity_poly.pdbx_seq_one_letter_code
_entity_poly.pdbx_strand_id
1 'polypeptide(L)'
;MTSLKFIALLSALMSLTCVLTESNAAEVYQLERGDIITVVNGEKIVNVNQYQRLVRVSNFKVEFSIRKSNGSEMNLTTTLRKSRNCNFRFGTDIAHNRGDGVRVTFVHPRGPGSSCQIVTKD
;
A
#
# COMPACT_ATOMS: atom_id res chain seq x y z
N MET A 1 16.49 -31.39 -58.30
CA MET A 1 16.69 -31.54 -56.84
C MET A 1 17.08 -30.19 -56.27
N THR A 2 16.45 -29.83 -55.15
CA THR A 2 16.88 -28.84 -54.13
C THR A 2 17.13 -27.39 -54.57
N SER A 3 16.11 -26.53 -54.49
CA SER A 3 16.26 -25.21 -53.85
C SER A 3 14.89 -24.54 -53.62
N LEU A 4 14.08 -25.13 -52.74
CA LEU A 4 12.81 -24.54 -52.31
C LEU A 4 12.60 -24.71 -50.79
N LYS A 5 13.70 -24.68 -50.03
CA LYS A 5 13.69 -24.87 -48.57
C LYS A 5 14.43 -23.78 -47.78
N PHE A 6 14.90 -22.71 -48.43
CA PHE A 6 15.78 -21.74 -47.76
C PHE A 6 15.16 -20.40 -47.37
N ILE A 7 13.93 -20.09 -47.79
CA ILE A 7 13.33 -18.76 -47.50
C ILE A 7 12.18 -18.81 -46.49
N ALA A 8 11.65 -20.01 -46.21
CA ALA A 8 10.56 -20.17 -45.22
C ALA A 8 11.03 -20.17 -43.76
N LEU A 9 12.35 -20.16 -43.49
CA LEU A 9 12.87 -20.20 -42.12
C LEU A 9 13.05 -18.81 -41.49
N LEU A 10 13.01 -17.73 -42.28
CA LEU A 10 13.26 -16.37 -41.79
C LEU A 10 11.99 -15.62 -41.33
N SER A 11 10.80 -16.11 -41.68
CA SER A 11 9.52 -15.46 -41.32
C SER A 11 8.91 -15.93 -40.01
N ALA A 12 9.50 -16.93 -39.34
CA ALA A 12 8.94 -17.54 -38.13
C ALA A 12 9.53 -16.98 -36.81
N LEU A 13 10.48 -16.04 -36.85
CA LEU A 13 11.12 -15.48 -35.65
C LEU A 13 10.60 -14.12 -35.20
N MET A 14 9.64 -13.52 -35.93
CA MET A 14 9.01 -12.24 -35.57
C MET A 14 7.61 -12.43 -34.98
N SER A 15 7.40 -13.56 -34.29
CA SER A 15 6.19 -13.82 -33.54
C SER A 15 6.52 -13.83 -32.06
N LEU A 16 5.92 -12.88 -31.34
CA LEU A 16 5.60 -13.03 -29.92
C LEU A 16 6.69 -12.68 -28.90
N THR A 17 7.23 -11.47 -28.98
CA THR A 17 7.62 -10.75 -27.75
C THR A 17 6.53 -9.75 -27.42
N CYS A 18 5.35 -10.27 -27.07
CA CYS A 18 4.41 -9.52 -26.24
C CYS A 18 5.04 -9.47 -24.85
N VAL A 19 5.92 -8.50 -24.63
CA VAL A 19 6.36 -8.15 -23.28
C VAL A 19 5.10 -7.75 -22.56
N LEU A 20 4.57 -8.68 -21.76
CA LEU A 20 3.61 -8.39 -20.70
C LEU A 20 4.31 -7.36 -19.83
N THR A 21 4.03 -6.10 -20.12
CA THR A 21 4.18 -5.03 -19.15
C THR A 21 3.13 -5.37 -18.10
N GLU A 22 3.53 -6.19 -17.13
CA GLU A 22 2.86 -6.27 -15.85
C GLU A 22 2.87 -4.84 -15.32
N SER A 23 1.81 -4.09 -15.63
CA SER A 23 1.55 -2.84 -14.98
C SER A 23 1.31 -3.24 -13.52
N ASN A 24 2.37 -3.23 -12.71
CA ASN A 24 2.32 -3.20 -11.27
C ASN A 24 1.73 -1.84 -10.85
N ALA A 25 0.53 -1.54 -11.33
CA ALA A 25 -0.31 -0.50 -10.79
C ALA A 25 -0.73 -1.02 -9.42
N ALA A 26 0.08 -0.73 -8.40
CA ALA A 26 -0.22 -1.08 -7.03
C ALA A 26 -1.65 -0.62 -6.74
N GLU A 27 -2.51 -1.59 -6.41
CA GLU A 27 -3.92 -1.33 -6.19
C GLU A 27 -4.06 -0.25 -5.12
N VAL A 28 -4.80 0.81 -5.46
CA VAL A 28 -4.97 1.96 -4.58
C VAL A 28 -6.05 1.61 -3.56
N TYR A 29 -5.67 1.52 -2.30
CA TYR A 29 -6.55 1.31 -1.18
C TYR A 29 -6.81 2.62 -0.44
N GLN A 30 -8.08 2.88 -0.16
CA GLN A 30 -8.50 3.94 0.73
C GLN A 30 -8.77 3.33 2.11
N LEU A 31 -8.12 3.85 3.15
CA LEU A 31 -8.43 3.47 4.52
C LEU A 31 -9.91 3.76 4.82
N GLU A 32 -10.55 2.84 5.51
CA GLU A 32 -11.95 2.95 5.86
C GLU A 32 -12.13 3.22 7.36
N ARG A 33 -13.28 3.81 7.70
CA ARG A 33 -13.66 3.99 9.10
C ARG A 33 -13.89 2.61 9.72
N GLY A 34 -13.22 2.35 10.84
CA GLY A 34 -13.29 1.06 11.54
C GLY A 34 -12.07 0.17 11.33
N ASP A 35 -11.24 0.45 10.32
CA ASP A 35 -9.95 -0.21 10.17
C ASP A 35 -9.07 0.04 11.40
N ILE A 36 -8.29 -0.98 11.78
CA ILE A 36 -7.39 -0.91 12.93
C ILE A 36 -5.96 -0.94 12.42
N ILE A 37 -5.22 0.15 12.63
CA ILE A 37 -3.79 0.22 12.32
C ILE A 37 -3.02 -0.47 13.45
N THR A 38 -2.36 -1.59 13.13
CA THR A 38 -1.65 -2.44 14.10
C THR A 38 -0.14 -2.22 14.08
N VAL A 39 0.42 -1.84 12.92
CA VAL A 39 1.87 -1.63 12.74
C VAL A 39 2.12 -0.38 11.90
N VAL A 40 3.16 0.38 12.24
CA VAL A 40 3.69 1.48 11.42
C VAL A 40 5.19 1.28 11.24
N ASN A 41 5.69 1.22 10.02
CA ASN A 41 7.11 1.01 9.67
C ASN A 41 7.76 -0.17 10.42
N GLY A 42 7.02 -1.27 10.60
CA GLY A 42 7.49 -2.45 11.34
C GLY A 42 7.36 -2.38 12.87
N GLU A 43 6.97 -1.24 13.44
CA GLU A 43 6.72 -1.10 14.87
C GLU A 43 5.24 -1.33 15.22
N LYS A 44 4.98 -2.26 16.14
CA LYS A 44 3.64 -2.53 16.65
C LYS A 44 3.12 -1.32 17.43
N ILE A 45 1.92 -0.89 17.08
CA ILE A 45 1.22 0.20 17.73
C ILE A 45 0.37 -0.34 18.88
N VAL A 46 0.57 0.20 20.08
CA VAL A 46 -0.22 -0.15 21.27
C VAL A 46 -1.12 1.02 21.71
N ASN A 47 -0.73 2.26 21.39
CA ASN A 47 -1.49 3.45 21.75
C ASN A 47 -1.36 4.56 20.70
N VAL A 48 -2.26 5.54 20.78
CA VAL A 48 -2.29 6.68 19.83
C VAL A 48 -1.04 7.56 19.94
N ASN A 49 -0.42 7.70 21.11
CA ASN A 49 0.80 8.49 21.26
C ASN A 49 1.99 7.89 20.49
N GLN A 50 2.13 6.56 20.54
CA GLN A 50 3.15 5.82 19.80
C GLN A 50 2.89 5.91 18.30
N TYR A 51 1.64 5.74 17.88
CA TYR A 51 1.21 5.97 16.51
C TYR A 51 1.62 7.38 16.03
N GLN A 52 1.20 8.43 16.75
CA GLN A 52 1.53 9.81 16.40
C GLN A 52 3.04 10.06 16.34
N ARG A 53 3.82 9.48 17.27
CA ARG A 53 5.28 9.59 17.26
C ARG A 53 5.88 8.96 16.00
N LEU A 54 5.57 7.69 15.73
CA LEU A 54 6.12 6.93 14.60
C LEU A 54 5.83 7.61 13.27
N VAL A 55 4.64 8.15 13.19
CA VAL A 55 4.12 8.81 12.02
C VAL A 55 4.74 10.20 11.82
N ARG A 56 5.07 10.92 12.90
CA ARG A 56 5.83 12.19 12.83
C ARG A 56 7.29 11.99 12.44
N VAL A 57 7.92 10.91 12.89
CA VAL A 57 9.32 10.60 12.52
C VAL A 57 9.44 9.93 11.15
N SER A 58 8.33 9.41 10.63
CA SER A 58 8.26 8.89 9.27
C SER A 58 8.55 9.99 8.25
N ASN A 59 9.40 9.66 7.27
CA ASN A 59 9.74 10.54 6.16
C ASN A 59 8.67 10.47 5.05
N PHE A 60 9.09 10.47 3.79
CA PHE A 60 8.22 10.53 2.61
C PHE A 60 7.40 9.26 2.37
N LYS A 61 7.74 8.14 3.01
CA LYS A 61 7.07 6.85 2.84
C LYS A 61 6.72 6.31 4.22
N VAL A 62 5.49 5.84 4.39
CA VAL A 62 5.04 5.15 5.60
C VAL A 62 4.42 3.84 5.20
N GLU A 63 4.78 2.79 5.92
CA GLU A 63 4.21 1.47 5.78
C GLU A 63 3.29 1.21 6.96
N PHE A 64 2.09 0.72 6.70
CA PHE A 64 1.08 0.38 7.68
C PHE A 64 0.71 -1.09 7.54
N SER A 65 0.47 -1.75 8.67
CA SER A 65 -0.37 -2.96 8.69
C SER A 65 -1.71 -2.58 9.29
N ILE A 66 -2.77 -2.98 8.62
CA ILE A 66 -4.14 -2.78 9.08
C ILE A 66 -4.84 -4.11 9.27
N ARG A 67 -5.80 -4.12 10.20
CA ARG A 67 -6.79 -5.17 10.38
C ARG A 67 -8.15 -4.59 10.06
N LYS A 68 -8.81 -5.12 9.04
CA LYS A 68 -10.17 -4.74 8.62
C LYS A 68 -11.20 -5.26 9.61
N SER A 69 -12.42 -4.74 9.51
CA SER A 69 -13.56 -5.19 10.32
C SER A 69 -13.91 -6.67 10.15
N ASN A 70 -13.58 -7.26 8.99
CA ASN A 70 -13.76 -8.69 8.70
C ASN A 70 -12.64 -9.58 9.26
N GLY A 71 -11.66 -9.01 9.97
CA GLY A 71 -10.51 -9.73 10.52
C GLY A 71 -9.35 -9.95 9.54
N SER A 72 -9.48 -9.54 8.29
CA SER A 72 -8.39 -9.62 7.30
C SER A 72 -7.30 -8.60 7.61
N GLU A 73 -6.05 -9.03 7.51
CA GLU A 73 -4.88 -8.18 7.66
C GLU A 73 -4.32 -7.78 6.30
N MET A 74 -3.92 -6.52 6.15
CA MET A 74 -3.39 -5.98 4.91
C MET A 74 -2.22 -5.04 5.19
N ASN A 75 -1.19 -5.13 4.36
CA ASN A 75 -0.06 -4.20 4.41
C ASN A 75 -0.25 -3.14 3.34
N LEU A 76 -0.10 -1.90 3.76
CA LEU A 76 -0.32 -0.71 2.95
C LEU A 76 0.93 0.14 3.00
N THR A 77 1.24 0.80 1.90
CA THR A 77 2.24 1.85 1.84
C THR A 77 1.55 3.15 1.45
N THR A 78 1.91 4.26 2.06
CA THR A 78 1.52 5.58 1.56
C THR A 78 2.74 6.48 1.42
N THR A 79 2.64 7.45 0.51
CA THR A 79 3.64 8.51 0.38
C THR A 79 3.12 9.81 0.99
N LEU A 80 3.94 10.45 1.83
CA LEU A 80 3.60 11.70 2.48
C LEU A 80 4.02 12.87 1.59
N ARG A 81 3.05 13.73 1.28
CA ARG A 81 3.36 15.01 0.64
C ARG A 81 4.15 15.86 1.64
N LYS A 82 5.37 16.24 1.23
CA LYS A 82 6.33 17.03 2.00
C LYS A 82 5.65 18.28 2.59
N SER A 83 5.26 18.21 3.86
CA SER A 83 4.80 19.34 4.64
C SER A 83 5.19 19.08 6.09
N ARG A 84 5.76 20.09 6.74
CA ARG A 84 6.46 20.07 8.04
C ARG A 84 5.61 19.64 9.25
N ASN A 85 4.43 19.10 9.03
CA ASN A 85 3.64 18.41 10.02
C ASN A 85 2.72 17.47 9.26
N CYS A 86 3.12 16.21 9.18
CA CYS A 86 2.22 15.11 8.88
C CYS A 86 1.29 14.94 10.09
N ASN A 87 0.49 15.96 10.41
CA ASN A 87 -0.64 15.79 11.29
C ASN A 87 -1.67 15.12 10.39
N PHE A 88 -1.60 13.80 10.33
CA PHE A 88 -2.50 13.00 9.54
C PHE A 88 -3.91 13.40 9.97
N ARG A 89 -4.62 14.13 9.11
CA ARG A 89 -6.00 14.59 9.36
C ARG A 89 -6.97 13.41 9.26
N PHE A 90 -6.55 12.22 9.64
CA PHE A 90 -7.44 11.12 9.89
C PHE A 90 -7.62 10.97 11.40
N GLY A 91 -8.87 10.91 11.82
CA GLY A 91 -9.22 10.71 13.21
C GLY A 91 -8.69 9.35 13.62
N THR A 92 -7.89 9.32 14.67
CA THR A 92 -7.48 8.08 15.33
C THR A 92 -8.04 8.10 16.73
N ASP A 93 -8.70 7.01 17.12
CA ASP A 93 -9.21 6.87 18.47
C ASP A 93 -8.57 5.65 19.13
N ILE A 94 -8.24 5.80 20.42
CA ILE A 94 -7.83 4.70 21.31
C ILE A 94 -9.04 3.84 21.66
N ALA A 95 -10.25 4.42 21.61
CA ALA A 95 -11.45 3.82 22.15
C ALA A 95 -11.65 2.41 21.55
N HIS A 96 -11.51 1.42 22.43
CA HIS A 96 -11.87 0.01 22.29
C HIS A 96 -10.79 -1.01 21.91
N ASN A 97 -9.53 -0.64 21.66
CA ASN A 97 -8.57 -1.65 21.18
C ASN A 97 -7.56 -2.20 22.22
N ARG A 98 -7.57 -1.82 23.51
CA ARG A 98 -6.74 -2.45 24.59
C ARG A 98 -5.27 -2.78 24.23
N GLY A 99 -4.62 -2.05 23.32
CA GLY A 99 -3.26 -2.36 22.86
C GLY A 99 -3.13 -3.08 21.51
N ASP A 100 -4.24 -3.36 20.85
CA ASP A 100 -4.32 -3.94 19.48
C ASP A 100 -4.21 -2.88 18.38
N GLY A 101 -3.63 -1.71 18.68
CA GLY A 101 -3.47 -0.64 17.73
C GLY A 101 -4.58 0.40 17.76
N VAL A 102 -4.70 1.14 16.67
CA VAL A 102 -5.41 2.41 16.62
C VAL A 102 -6.52 2.36 15.58
N ARG A 103 -7.75 2.69 15.99
CA ARG A 103 -8.90 2.66 15.10
C ARG A 103 -8.95 3.92 14.25
N VAL A 104 -9.17 3.75 12.95
CA VAL A 104 -9.46 4.83 12.01
C VAL A 104 -10.90 5.29 12.23
N THR A 105 -11.10 6.54 12.65
CA THR A 105 -12.43 7.12 12.88
C THR A 105 -12.88 8.07 11.78
N PHE A 106 -11.93 8.64 11.04
CA PHE A 106 -12.19 9.57 9.95
C PHE A 106 -11.03 9.54 8.96
N VAL A 107 -11.29 9.61 7.66
CA VAL A 107 -10.25 9.73 6.63
C VAL A 107 -10.51 10.96 5.79
N HIS A 108 -9.56 11.89 5.77
CA HIS A 108 -9.67 13.08 4.94
C HIS A 108 -9.49 12.71 3.45
N PRO A 109 -10.36 13.15 2.52
CA PRO A 109 -10.29 12.77 1.09
C PRO A 109 -9.02 13.19 0.34
N ARG A 110 -8.26 14.15 0.90
CA ARG A 110 -6.96 14.60 0.37
C ARG A 110 -5.79 14.21 1.28
N GLY A 111 -6.05 13.37 2.27
CA GLY A 111 -5.05 12.89 3.21
C GLY A 111 -4.29 11.68 2.65
N PRO A 112 -3.13 11.33 3.20
CA PRO A 112 -2.37 10.16 2.74
C PRO A 112 -3.11 8.83 2.98
N GLY A 113 -4.10 8.79 3.87
CA GLY A 113 -4.96 7.62 4.08
C GLY A 113 -6.00 7.38 2.98
N SER A 114 -6.23 8.34 2.07
CA SER A 114 -7.17 8.17 0.95
C SER A 114 -6.52 7.58 -0.31
N SER A 115 -5.20 7.40 -0.31
CA SER A 115 -4.45 6.90 -1.46
C SER A 115 -3.27 6.04 -1.01
N CYS A 116 -3.56 4.97 -0.26
CA CYS A 116 -2.57 3.96 0.08
C CYS A 116 -2.38 3.00 -1.10
N GLN A 117 -1.22 2.39 -1.20
CA GLN A 117 -0.89 1.32 -2.14
C GLN A 117 -0.84 0.01 -1.37
N ILE A 118 -1.49 -1.03 -1.88
CA ILE A 118 -1.40 -2.36 -1.28
C ILE A 118 0.01 -2.91 -1.53
N VAL A 119 0.66 -3.39 -0.46
CA VAL A 119 1.93 -4.11 -0.56
C VAL A 119 1.60 -5.59 -0.70
N THR A 120 1.62 -6.10 -1.93
CA THR A 120 1.65 -7.53 -2.18
C THR A 120 3.03 -8.05 -1.76
N LYS A 121 3.05 -8.99 -0.81
CA LYS A 121 4.26 -9.79 -0.60
C LYS A 121 4.26 -10.86 -1.68
N ASP A 122 5.21 -10.76 -2.60
CA ASP A 122 5.50 -11.81 -3.59
C ASP A 122 5.93 -13.13 -2.90
#